data_AF-A0A945N5K5-F1
#
_entry.id   AF-A0A945N5K5-F1
#
_cell.length_a   1.000
_cell.length_b   1.000
_cell.length_c   1.000
_cell.angle_alpha   90.00
_cell.angle_beta   90.00
_cell.angle_gamma   90.00
#
_symmetry.space_group_name_H-M   'P 1'
#
loop_
_entity.id
_entity.type
_entity.pdbx_description
1 polymer ?
#
loop_
_entity_poly.entity_id
_entity_poly.type
_entity_poly.pdbx_seq_one_letter_code
_entity_poly.pdbx_strand_id
1 'polypeptide(L)'
;MSERVDVAGLSVAKELHAFVENDVLPGLAIAPADFWRGFASLLDVFSPRNKALLAVRDDLQSKIDTWHQAHAGQSIDVAQTEAFLKSIGYLLPEVEDFEITTQNVDPEIATIAGPQLVVPITNARFALNAANARWGSLFDALYGTDVIEESPGYEKGRSYNEKRGERVIAYASEVLDRYAPLEGTRHSSVLGYRIEAGQLVADCEGGMVAQLAKPAQFRGFQGDASQPSAILLANHNLHLEIQVDRMDSVGGTHKAGVKDVVLESAISTIQDCEDSVAAVDAADKTLVYQNWLGLMRGDLEESFEKGGQTLTRSL
;
A
#
# COMPACT_ATOMS: atom_id res chain seq x y z
N MET A 1 -26.11 6.73 -25.47
CA MET A 1 -25.97 5.31 -25.83
C MET A 1 -24.60 5.15 -26.45
N SER A 2 -23.73 4.32 -25.85
CA SER A 2 -22.41 4.03 -26.40
C SER A 2 -22.54 3.19 -27.68
N GLU A 3 -21.69 3.48 -28.66
CA GLU A 3 -21.56 2.68 -29.88
C GLU A 3 -21.05 1.27 -29.50
N ARG A 4 -21.53 0.22 -30.18
CA ARG A 4 -21.14 -1.17 -29.87
C ARG A 4 -20.57 -1.86 -31.10
N VAL A 5 -19.70 -2.84 -30.85
CA VAL A 5 -19.07 -3.72 -31.83
C VAL A 5 -19.48 -5.15 -31.53
N ASP A 6 -19.93 -5.87 -32.57
CA ASP A 6 -20.21 -7.29 -32.45
C ASP A 6 -18.93 -8.11 -32.69
N VAL A 7 -18.53 -8.89 -31.70
CA VAL A 7 -17.32 -9.71 -31.74
C VAL A 7 -17.55 -11.04 -31.01
N ALA A 8 -17.24 -12.16 -31.66
CA ALA A 8 -17.42 -13.50 -31.10
C ALA A 8 -18.82 -13.78 -30.49
N GLY A 9 -19.89 -13.18 -31.05
CA GLY A 9 -21.26 -13.31 -30.55
C GLY A 9 -21.61 -12.39 -29.37
N LEU A 10 -20.67 -11.55 -28.93
CA LEU A 10 -20.87 -10.52 -27.92
C LEU A 10 -21.12 -9.17 -28.59
N SER A 11 -21.94 -8.32 -27.94
CA SER A 11 -22.05 -6.91 -28.30
C SER A 11 -21.28 -6.08 -27.27
N VAL A 12 -20.12 -5.54 -27.61
CA VAL A 12 -19.19 -4.87 -26.69
C VAL A 12 -19.17 -3.37 -26.95
N ALA A 13 -19.11 -2.53 -25.92
CA ALA A 13 -18.95 -1.08 -26.10
C ALA A 13 -17.65 -0.77 -26.86
N LYS A 14 -17.72 0.12 -27.84
CA LYS A 14 -16.63 0.38 -28.80
C LYS A 14 -15.36 0.87 -28.11
N GLU A 15 -15.49 1.72 -27.09
CA GLU A 15 -14.39 2.22 -26.28
C GLU A 15 -13.63 1.10 -25.55
N LEU A 16 -14.36 0.17 -24.93
CA LEU A 16 -13.76 -0.98 -24.23
C LEU A 16 -13.12 -1.96 -25.22
N HIS A 17 -13.80 -2.21 -26.34
CA HIS A 17 -13.25 -3.04 -27.41
C HIS A 17 -11.93 -2.47 -27.95
N ALA A 18 -11.92 -1.17 -28.28
CA ALA A 18 -10.74 -0.49 -28.80
C ALA A 18 -9.59 -0.50 -27.78
N PHE A 19 -9.87 -0.25 -26.50
CA PHE A 19 -8.87 -0.33 -25.43
C PHE A 19 -8.24 -1.72 -25.34
N VAL A 20 -9.05 -2.78 -25.33
CA VAL A 20 -8.53 -4.15 -25.27
C VAL A 20 -7.65 -4.46 -26.49
N GLU A 21 -8.09 -4.16 -27.70
CA GLU A 21 -7.34 -4.52 -28.91
C GLU A 21 -6.09 -3.67 -29.15
N ASN A 22 -6.13 -2.39 -28.80
CA ASN A 22 -5.06 -1.44 -29.13
C ASN A 22 -4.08 -1.20 -27.98
N ASP A 23 -4.49 -1.40 -26.72
CA ASP A 23 -3.66 -1.06 -25.56
C ASP A 23 -3.30 -2.30 -24.72
N VAL A 24 -4.23 -3.25 -24.53
CA VAL A 24 -4.02 -4.42 -23.66
C VAL A 24 -3.33 -5.57 -24.39
N LEU A 25 -3.85 -5.99 -25.54
CA LEU A 25 -3.37 -7.18 -26.25
C LEU A 25 -2.02 -7.03 -26.96
N PRO A 26 -1.61 -5.85 -27.47
CA PRO A 26 -0.32 -5.72 -28.14
C PRO A 26 0.85 -6.09 -27.22
N GLY A 27 1.74 -6.94 -27.71
CA GLY A 27 2.89 -7.46 -26.95
C GLY A 27 2.60 -8.73 -26.15
N LEU A 28 1.33 -9.12 -26.01
CA LEU A 28 0.96 -10.40 -25.40
C LEU A 28 0.97 -11.53 -26.45
N ALA A 29 1.25 -12.76 -26.00
CA ALA A 29 1.15 -13.97 -26.81
C ALA A 29 -0.31 -14.46 -26.96
N ILE A 30 -1.25 -13.52 -27.17
CA ILE A 30 -2.69 -13.79 -27.26
C ILE A 30 -3.24 -13.03 -28.46
N ALA A 31 -3.79 -13.75 -29.45
CA ALA A 31 -4.43 -13.12 -30.60
C ALA A 31 -5.80 -12.52 -30.19
N PRO A 32 -6.20 -11.34 -30.72
CA PRO A 32 -7.49 -10.73 -30.39
C PRO A 32 -8.69 -11.65 -30.60
N ALA A 33 -8.72 -12.39 -31.72
CA ALA A 33 -9.80 -13.33 -32.00
C ALA A 33 -9.89 -14.48 -30.98
N ASP A 34 -8.76 -14.91 -30.42
CA ASP A 34 -8.72 -15.96 -29.41
C ASP A 34 -9.12 -15.43 -28.03
N PHE A 35 -8.69 -14.20 -27.69
CA PHE A 35 -9.15 -13.51 -26.48
C PHE A 35 -10.68 -13.39 -26.45
N TRP A 36 -11.30 -12.80 -27.47
CA TRP A 36 -12.74 -12.57 -27.50
C TRP A 36 -13.55 -13.87 -27.49
N ARG A 37 -13.09 -14.90 -28.23
CA ARG A 37 -13.74 -16.22 -28.23
C ARG A 37 -13.62 -16.92 -26.88
N GLY A 38 -12.46 -16.83 -26.25
CA GLY A 38 -12.22 -17.33 -24.89
C GLY A 38 -13.14 -16.64 -23.88
N PHE A 39 -13.21 -15.30 -23.94
CA PHE A 39 -14.09 -14.52 -23.08
C PHE A 39 -15.58 -14.87 -23.27
N ALA A 40 -16.05 -14.96 -24.52
CA ALA A 40 -17.42 -15.39 -24.81
C ALA A 40 -17.73 -16.79 -24.23
N SER A 41 -16.79 -17.74 -24.40
CA SER A 41 -16.93 -19.09 -23.86
C SER A 41 -17.01 -19.11 -22.33
N LEU A 42 -16.22 -18.26 -21.65
CA LEU A 42 -16.30 -18.10 -20.19
C LEU A 42 -17.66 -17.54 -19.77
N LEU A 43 -18.20 -16.55 -20.49
CA LEU A 43 -19.51 -15.98 -20.20
C LEU A 43 -20.62 -17.02 -20.35
N ASP A 44 -20.60 -17.85 -21.38
CA ASP A 44 -21.59 -18.91 -21.60
C ASP A 44 -21.62 -19.92 -20.44
N VAL A 45 -20.45 -20.30 -19.94
CA VAL A 45 -20.31 -21.26 -18.84
C VAL A 45 -20.66 -20.63 -17.49
N PHE A 46 -20.12 -19.45 -17.19
CA PHE A 46 -20.13 -18.90 -15.84
C PHE A 46 -21.27 -17.90 -15.57
N SER A 47 -21.85 -17.26 -16.60
CA SER A 47 -22.96 -16.32 -16.38
C SER A 47 -24.21 -16.99 -15.79
N PRO A 48 -24.66 -18.18 -16.26
CA PRO A 48 -25.78 -18.87 -15.64
C PRO A 48 -25.49 -19.28 -14.19
N ARG A 49 -24.27 -19.75 -13.91
CA ARG A 49 -23.83 -20.12 -12.56
C ARG A 49 -23.82 -18.91 -11.62
N ASN A 50 -23.29 -17.77 -12.08
CA ASN A 50 -23.26 -16.56 -11.28
C ASN A 50 -24.68 -16.08 -10.93
N LYS A 51 -25.60 -16.07 -11.90
CA LYS A 51 -27.03 -15.76 -11.66
C LYS A 51 -27.66 -16.72 -10.65
N ALA A 52 -27.37 -18.03 -10.75
CA ALA A 52 -27.88 -19.00 -9.79
C ALA A 52 -27.36 -18.76 -8.37
N LEU A 53 -26.09 -18.38 -8.22
CA LEU A 53 -25.50 -18.03 -6.92
C LEU A 53 -26.14 -16.78 -6.31
N LEU A 54 -26.46 -15.76 -7.12
CA LEU A 54 -27.21 -14.59 -6.64
C LEU A 54 -28.61 -14.97 -6.17
N ALA A 55 -29.32 -15.82 -6.92
CA ALA A 55 -30.64 -16.31 -6.50
C ALA A 55 -30.59 -17.10 -5.18
N VAL A 56 -29.50 -17.84 -4.92
CA VAL A 56 -29.28 -18.49 -3.61
C VAL A 56 -29.14 -17.47 -2.48
N ARG A 57 -28.44 -16.35 -2.71
CA ARG A 57 -28.33 -15.27 -1.71
C ARG A 57 -29.71 -14.68 -1.39
N ASP A 58 -30.51 -14.38 -2.41
CA ASP A 58 -31.85 -13.83 -2.25
C ASP A 58 -32.79 -14.79 -1.52
N ASP A 59 -32.74 -16.08 -1.86
CA ASP A 59 -33.53 -17.13 -1.19
C ASP A 59 -33.14 -17.30 0.29
N LEU A 60 -31.84 -17.34 0.60
CA LEU A 60 -31.36 -17.40 1.97
C LEU A 60 -31.79 -16.17 2.78
N GLN A 61 -31.62 -14.97 2.22
CA GLN A 61 -32.05 -13.73 2.87
C GLN A 61 -33.56 -13.71 3.10
N SER A 62 -34.36 -14.09 2.10
CA SER A 62 -35.82 -14.15 2.23
C SER A 62 -36.29 -15.13 3.31
N LYS A 63 -35.63 -16.27 3.46
CA LYS A 63 -35.89 -17.22 4.55
C LYS A 63 -35.57 -16.62 5.91
N ILE A 64 -34.44 -15.94 6.05
CA ILE A 64 -34.03 -15.25 7.28
C ILE A 64 -35.03 -14.15 7.64
N ASP A 65 -35.42 -13.31 6.68
CA ASP A 65 -36.40 -12.24 6.88
C ASP A 65 -37.75 -12.81 7.35
N THR A 66 -38.24 -13.84 6.66
CA THR A 66 -39.51 -14.52 7.01
C THR A 66 -39.44 -15.13 8.40
N TRP A 67 -38.32 -15.75 8.77
CA TRP A 67 -38.12 -16.35 10.07
C TRP A 67 -38.19 -15.29 11.18
N HIS A 68 -37.50 -14.16 11.03
CA HIS A 68 -37.55 -13.08 12.01
C HIS A 68 -38.94 -12.43 12.10
N GLN A 69 -39.64 -12.25 10.98
CA GLN A 69 -41.01 -11.73 10.97
C GLN A 69 -41.98 -12.64 11.74
N ALA A 70 -41.85 -13.96 11.58
CA ALA A 70 -42.66 -14.94 12.31
C ALA A 70 -42.40 -14.98 13.83
N HIS A 71 -41.23 -14.49 14.26
CA HIS A 71 -40.83 -14.41 15.67
C HIS A 71 -40.82 -12.97 16.22
N ALA A 72 -41.49 -12.04 15.54
CA ALA A 72 -41.54 -10.64 15.95
C ALA A 72 -42.09 -10.47 17.38
N GLY A 73 -41.43 -9.63 18.19
CA GLY A 73 -41.80 -9.35 19.58
C GLY A 73 -41.38 -10.42 20.59
N GLN A 74 -40.76 -11.51 20.14
CA GLN A 74 -40.15 -12.53 21.00
C GLN A 74 -38.68 -12.18 21.28
N SER A 75 -38.15 -12.66 22.40
CA SER A 75 -36.71 -12.61 22.66
C SER A 75 -35.97 -13.55 21.70
N ILE A 76 -34.79 -13.14 21.22
CA ILE A 76 -33.96 -13.97 20.34
C ILE A 76 -33.43 -15.17 21.14
N ASP A 77 -33.77 -16.39 20.71
CA ASP A 77 -33.17 -17.64 21.16
C ASP A 77 -32.04 -18.02 20.19
N VAL A 78 -30.80 -18.01 20.70
CA VAL A 78 -29.59 -18.29 19.90
C VAL A 78 -29.57 -19.73 19.41
N ALA A 79 -29.96 -20.71 20.23
CA ALA A 79 -29.94 -22.11 19.85
C ALA A 79 -30.99 -22.40 18.77
N GLN A 80 -32.16 -21.78 18.87
CA GLN A 80 -33.20 -21.87 17.85
C GLN A 80 -32.76 -21.22 16.52
N THR A 81 -32.11 -20.04 16.61
CA THR A 81 -31.60 -19.31 15.43
C THR A 81 -30.52 -20.12 14.72
N GLU A 82 -29.57 -20.69 15.46
CA GLU A 82 -28.52 -21.53 14.90
C GLU A 82 -29.08 -22.79 14.22
N ALA A 83 -30.04 -23.46 14.87
CA ALA A 83 -30.71 -24.63 14.29
C ALA A 83 -31.44 -24.29 12.98
N PHE A 84 -32.10 -23.12 12.93
CA PHE A 84 -32.73 -22.61 11.72
C PHE A 84 -31.70 -22.36 10.60
N LEU A 85 -30.61 -21.65 10.88
CA LEU A 85 -29.57 -21.35 9.89
C LEU A 85 -28.92 -22.63 9.33
N LYS A 86 -28.71 -23.65 10.17
CA LYS A 86 -28.27 -24.98 9.71
C LYS A 86 -29.34 -25.64 8.82
N SER A 87 -30.61 -25.59 9.22
CA SER A 87 -31.71 -26.23 8.48
C SER A 87 -31.91 -25.69 7.06
N ILE A 88 -31.61 -24.41 6.82
CA ILE A 88 -31.72 -23.78 5.50
C ILE A 88 -30.42 -23.89 4.67
N GLY A 89 -29.37 -24.51 5.24
CA GLY A 89 -28.05 -24.63 4.60
C GLY A 89 -27.22 -23.36 4.61
N TYR A 90 -27.55 -22.38 5.45
CA TYR A 90 -26.76 -21.16 5.64
C TYR A 90 -25.50 -21.44 6.45
N LEU A 91 -25.67 -22.10 7.60
CA LEU A 91 -24.55 -22.57 8.42
C LEU A 91 -24.22 -24.01 8.06
N LEU A 92 -23.13 -24.19 7.32
CA LEU A 92 -22.64 -25.50 6.89
C LEU A 92 -21.85 -26.19 8.01
N PRO A 93 -21.74 -27.53 7.98
CA PRO A 93 -20.83 -28.24 8.88
C PRO A 93 -19.39 -27.77 8.65
N GLU A 94 -18.62 -27.75 9.73
CA GLU A 94 -17.17 -27.56 9.67
C GLU A 94 -16.55 -28.67 8.82
N VAL A 95 -15.55 -28.30 8.01
CA VAL A 95 -14.77 -29.23 7.21
C VAL A 95 -13.57 -29.74 8.02
N GLU A 96 -13.00 -30.87 7.61
CA GLU A 96 -11.78 -31.38 8.25
C GLU A 96 -10.61 -30.38 8.14
N ASP A 97 -9.73 -30.39 9.15
CA ASP A 97 -8.50 -29.61 9.15
C ASP A 97 -7.69 -29.87 7.87
N PHE A 98 -7.19 -28.79 7.27
CA PHE A 98 -6.31 -28.85 6.10
C PHE A 98 -5.28 -27.73 6.14
N GLU A 99 -4.20 -27.89 5.38
CA GLU A 99 -3.20 -26.86 5.14
C GLU A 99 -3.35 -26.29 3.73
N ILE A 100 -3.21 -24.97 3.59
CA ILE A 100 -3.20 -24.32 2.27
C ILE A 100 -1.95 -24.73 1.48
N THR A 101 -2.07 -24.84 0.16
CA THR A 101 -1.00 -25.33 -0.74
C THR A 101 -0.45 -24.25 -1.67
N THR A 102 -0.84 -22.99 -1.46
CA THR A 102 -0.46 -21.86 -2.32
C THR A 102 1.06 -21.68 -2.35
N GLN A 103 1.62 -21.59 -3.56
CA GLN A 103 3.05 -21.37 -3.80
C GLN A 103 3.26 -20.06 -4.56
N ASN A 104 4.52 -19.64 -4.71
CA ASN A 104 4.91 -18.45 -5.49
C ASN A 104 4.26 -17.15 -5.00
N VAL A 105 4.12 -17.00 -3.69
CA VAL A 105 3.61 -15.79 -3.04
C VAL A 105 4.78 -14.86 -2.71
N ASP A 106 4.65 -13.57 -3.06
CA ASP A 106 5.67 -12.57 -2.78
C ASP A 106 5.95 -12.39 -1.28
N PRO A 107 7.19 -12.07 -0.87
CA PRO A 107 7.55 -11.87 0.53
C PRO A 107 6.68 -10.84 1.27
N GLU A 108 6.26 -9.78 0.58
CA GLU A 108 5.38 -8.71 1.08
C GLU A 108 4.01 -9.21 1.54
N ILE A 109 3.58 -10.39 1.09
CA ILE A 109 2.35 -11.05 1.54
C ILE A 109 2.67 -12.23 2.47
N ALA A 110 3.71 -13.02 2.16
CA ALA A 110 3.96 -14.30 2.82
C ALA A 110 4.76 -14.19 4.13
N THR A 111 5.68 -13.22 4.24
CA THR A 111 6.73 -13.25 5.28
C THR A 111 7.03 -11.89 5.93
N ILE A 112 6.47 -10.81 5.40
CA ILE A 112 6.64 -9.46 5.91
C ILE A 112 5.30 -8.99 6.48
N ALA A 113 5.32 -8.53 7.73
CA ALA A 113 4.16 -7.89 8.35
C ALA A 113 4.34 -6.37 8.23
N GLY A 114 3.41 -5.69 7.56
CA GLY A 114 3.45 -4.25 7.38
C GLY A 114 2.14 -3.68 6.88
N PRO A 115 2.03 -2.34 6.79
CA PRO A 115 0.85 -1.66 6.28
C PRO A 115 0.42 -2.12 4.87
N GLN A 116 -0.89 -2.20 4.67
CA GLN A 116 -1.52 -2.36 3.36
C GLN A 116 -2.40 -1.13 3.08
N LEU A 117 -2.18 -0.48 1.94
CA LEU A 117 -3.02 0.63 1.50
C LEU A 117 -4.19 0.13 0.64
N VAL A 118 -5.26 0.90 0.59
CA VAL A 118 -6.38 0.72 -0.34
C VAL A 118 -6.65 2.07 -0.99
N VAL A 119 -6.73 2.11 -2.32
CA VAL A 119 -6.81 3.37 -3.07
C VAL A 119 -7.71 3.23 -4.30
N PRO A 120 -8.54 4.24 -4.64
CA PRO A 120 -9.38 4.17 -5.83
C PRO A 120 -8.52 4.26 -7.10
N ILE A 121 -8.56 3.21 -7.93
CA ILE A 121 -7.77 3.15 -9.17
C ILE A 121 -8.18 4.20 -10.19
N THR A 122 -9.40 4.75 -10.12
CA THR A 122 -9.86 5.81 -11.03
C THR A 122 -9.12 7.13 -10.85
N ASN A 123 -8.42 7.32 -9.72
CA ASN A 123 -7.58 8.49 -9.49
C ASN A 123 -6.10 8.12 -9.68
N ALA A 124 -5.57 8.35 -10.88
CA ALA A 124 -4.17 8.02 -11.22
C ALA A 124 -3.16 8.64 -10.25
N ARG A 125 -3.39 9.89 -9.80
CA ARG A 125 -2.54 10.55 -8.81
C ARG A 125 -2.48 9.80 -7.48
N PHE A 126 -3.62 9.29 -7.02
CA PHE A 126 -3.69 8.53 -5.77
C PHE A 126 -3.10 7.13 -5.95
N ALA A 127 -3.38 6.46 -7.07
CA ALA A 127 -2.78 5.17 -7.41
C ALA A 127 -1.25 5.23 -7.43
N LEU A 128 -0.67 6.25 -8.07
CA LEU A 128 0.77 6.51 -8.10
C LEU A 128 1.34 6.83 -6.72
N ASN A 129 0.64 7.67 -5.94
CA ASN A 129 1.04 7.93 -4.55
C ASN A 129 1.11 6.65 -3.72
N ALA A 130 0.13 5.77 -3.87
CA ALA A 130 0.06 4.54 -3.10
C ALA A 130 1.15 3.54 -3.53
N ALA A 131 1.43 3.44 -4.83
CA ALA A 131 2.55 2.63 -5.33
C ALA A 131 3.90 3.13 -4.80
N ASN A 132 4.11 4.45 -4.77
CA ASN A 132 5.35 5.06 -4.28
C ASN A 132 5.43 5.10 -2.74
N ALA A 133 4.31 4.83 -2.04
CA ALA A 133 4.26 4.84 -0.58
C ALA A 133 4.96 3.64 0.07
N ARG A 134 5.56 2.72 -0.70
CA ARG A 134 6.46 1.70 -0.12
C ARG A 134 7.54 2.35 0.73
N TRP A 135 8.07 3.51 0.31
CA TRP A 135 9.08 4.26 1.05
C TRP A 135 8.56 5.65 1.40
N GLY A 136 8.43 5.93 2.69
CA GLY A 136 7.87 7.18 3.20
C GLY A 136 8.81 7.92 4.15
N SER A 137 8.91 9.23 3.99
CA SER A 137 9.63 10.11 4.92
C SER A 137 8.97 10.11 6.30
N LEU A 138 9.70 9.70 7.33
CA LEU A 138 9.22 9.81 8.70
C LEU A 138 9.17 11.27 9.14
N PHE A 139 10.11 12.10 8.69
CA PHE A 139 10.13 13.51 9.09
C PHE A 139 8.92 14.24 8.54
N ASP A 140 8.57 14.05 7.26
CA ASP A 140 7.38 14.65 6.66
C ASP A 140 6.10 14.15 7.34
N ALA A 141 6.02 12.85 7.63
CA ALA A 141 4.86 12.26 8.30
C ALA A 141 4.68 12.85 9.72
N LEU A 142 5.74 12.93 10.52
CA LEU A 142 5.68 13.49 11.87
C LEU A 142 5.43 15.00 11.86
N TYR A 143 6.09 15.73 10.95
CA TYR A 143 5.94 17.18 10.86
C TYR A 143 4.54 17.56 10.38
N GLY A 144 4.02 16.87 9.36
CA GLY A 144 2.76 17.20 8.68
C GLY A 144 1.50 16.77 9.43
N THR A 145 1.58 15.79 10.32
CA THR A 145 0.43 15.25 11.06
C THR A 145 0.27 15.90 12.45
N ASP A 146 -0.66 15.41 13.24
CA ASP A 146 -0.93 15.79 14.63
C ASP A 146 -0.18 14.92 15.66
N VAL A 147 0.63 13.95 15.20
CA VAL A 147 1.51 13.13 16.07
C VAL A 147 2.41 14.02 16.92
N ILE A 148 2.94 15.10 16.32
CA ILE A 148 3.56 16.19 17.07
C ILE A 148 2.51 17.27 17.31
N GLU A 149 2.08 17.41 18.58
CA GLU A 149 1.08 18.38 19.00
C GLU A 149 1.47 19.83 18.67
N GLU A 150 0.51 20.60 18.15
CA GLU A 150 0.63 22.05 17.90
C GLU A 150 0.36 22.85 19.19
N SER A 151 1.35 22.84 20.08
CA SER A 151 1.39 23.70 21.27
C SER A 151 2.09 25.03 20.96
N PRO A 152 1.91 26.10 21.78
CA PRO A 152 2.52 27.41 21.52
C PRO A 152 4.02 27.34 21.17
N GLY A 153 4.37 27.70 19.94
CA GLY A 153 5.73 27.68 19.39
C GLY A 153 6.11 26.41 18.59
N TYR A 154 5.23 25.41 18.50
CA TYR A 154 5.42 24.14 17.77
C TYR A 154 4.39 23.93 16.66
N GLU A 155 3.67 24.98 16.29
CA GLU A 155 2.66 24.96 15.24
C GLU A 155 3.29 24.72 13.86
N LYS A 156 2.53 24.10 12.96
CA LYS A 156 2.84 24.14 11.53
C LYS A 156 2.64 25.57 11.02
N GLY A 157 3.47 25.97 10.06
CA GLY A 157 3.39 27.28 9.42
C GLY A 157 3.57 27.17 7.91
N ARG A 158 3.57 28.33 7.24
CA ARG A 158 3.92 28.40 5.80
C ARG A 158 5.40 28.15 5.54
N SER A 159 6.24 28.39 6.55
CA SER A 159 7.67 28.10 6.55
C SER A 159 7.98 27.02 7.58
N TYR A 160 9.17 26.43 7.46
CA TYR A 160 9.69 25.50 8.46
C TYR A 160 9.80 26.17 9.83
N ASN A 161 9.30 25.48 10.87
CA ASN A 161 9.40 25.86 12.27
C ASN A 161 10.48 24.98 12.92
N GLU A 162 11.64 25.55 13.18
CA GLU A 162 12.81 24.85 13.75
C GLU A 162 12.47 24.12 15.06
N LYS A 163 11.68 24.72 15.95
CA LYS A 163 11.28 24.10 17.23
C LYS A 163 10.43 22.85 17.03
N ARG A 164 9.54 22.88 16.02
CA ARG A 164 8.77 21.69 15.63
C ARG A 164 9.69 20.64 15.03
N GLY A 165 10.62 21.05 14.17
CA GLY A 165 11.65 20.21 13.59
C GLY A 165 12.51 19.48 14.62
N GLU A 166 12.93 20.17 15.68
CA GLU A 166 13.66 19.56 16.80
C GLU A 166 12.88 18.41 17.47
N ARG A 167 11.56 18.57 17.64
CA ARG A 167 10.70 17.48 18.16
C ARG A 167 10.58 16.31 17.19
N VAL A 168 10.51 16.59 15.89
CA VAL A 168 10.50 15.55 14.85
C VAL A 168 11.80 14.75 14.88
N ILE A 169 12.95 15.42 14.94
CA ILE A 169 14.28 14.80 15.03
C ILE A 169 14.41 13.96 16.30
N ALA A 170 13.95 14.49 17.44
CA ALA A 170 13.98 13.76 18.70
C ALA A 170 13.12 12.49 18.63
N TYR A 171 11.90 12.58 18.09
CA TYR A 171 11.01 11.44 17.92
C TYR A 171 11.64 10.39 16.99
N ALA A 172 12.19 10.80 15.85
CA ALA A 172 12.85 9.88 14.92
C ALA A 172 14.09 9.20 15.55
N SER A 173 14.83 9.91 16.40
CA SER A 173 15.93 9.32 17.18
C SER A 173 15.43 8.24 18.15
N GLU A 174 14.28 8.46 18.79
CA GLU A 174 13.65 7.45 19.66
C GLU A 174 13.16 6.22 18.89
N VAL A 175 12.69 6.42 17.65
CA VAL A 175 12.35 5.31 16.73
C VAL A 175 13.59 4.50 16.41
N LEU A 176 14.70 5.14 16.06
CA LEU A 176 15.97 4.45 15.82
C LEU A 176 16.49 3.72 17.07
N ASP A 177 16.44 4.35 18.25
CA ASP A 177 16.82 3.71 19.52
C ASP A 177 15.99 2.46 19.81
N ARG A 178 14.72 2.43 19.39
CA ARG A 178 13.84 1.28 19.60
C ARG A 178 14.10 0.15 18.62
N TYR A 179 14.31 0.47 17.35
CA TYR A 179 14.31 -0.53 16.27
C TYR A 179 15.68 -0.84 15.70
N ALA A 180 16.70 -0.01 15.93
CA ALA A 180 18.08 -0.22 15.54
C ALA A 180 19.06 0.29 16.62
N PRO A 181 18.93 -0.16 17.89
CA PRO A 181 19.66 0.42 19.01
C PRO A 181 21.19 0.37 18.83
N LEU A 182 21.86 1.41 19.31
CA LEU A 182 23.31 1.44 19.48
C LEU A 182 23.72 0.86 20.84
N GLU A 183 24.90 0.24 20.91
CA GLU A 183 25.44 -0.27 22.17
C GLU A 183 25.85 0.87 23.11
N GLY A 184 25.26 0.90 24.30
CA GLY A 184 25.66 1.81 25.39
C GLY A 184 25.35 3.29 25.17
N THR A 185 24.65 3.66 24.09
CA THR A 185 24.30 5.04 23.78
C THR A 185 22.99 5.16 22.99
N ARG A 186 22.59 6.39 22.67
CA ARG A 186 21.40 6.74 21.88
C ARG A 186 21.76 7.42 20.57
N HIS A 187 20.90 7.28 19.56
CA HIS A 187 21.05 7.96 18.27
C HIS A 187 21.10 9.50 18.39
N SER A 188 20.45 10.07 19.40
CA SER A 188 20.48 11.51 19.68
C SER A 188 21.86 12.05 20.12
N SER A 189 22.80 11.17 20.48
CA SER A 189 24.19 11.50 20.83
C SER A 189 25.15 11.43 19.64
N VAL A 190 24.69 10.96 18.48
CA VAL A 190 25.55 10.70 17.32
C VAL A 190 25.95 12.02 16.66
N LEU A 191 27.23 12.13 16.35
CA LEU A 191 27.87 13.24 15.65
C LEU A 191 28.21 12.89 14.20
N GLY A 192 28.28 11.61 13.87
CA GLY A 192 28.50 11.13 12.51
C GLY A 192 28.37 9.62 12.42
N TYR A 193 28.10 9.14 11.21
CA TYR A 193 28.10 7.73 10.89
C TYR A 193 29.19 7.45 9.88
N ARG A 194 29.76 6.24 9.93
CA ARG A 194 30.74 5.74 8.97
C ARG A 194 30.67 4.21 8.90
N ILE A 195 31.15 3.64 7.82
CA ILE A 195 31.24 2.20 7.62
C ILE A 195 32.70 1.79 7.79
N GLU A 196 32.98 0.93 8.77
CA GLU A 196 34.32 0.40 9.03
C GLU A 196 34.25 -1.12 9.12
N ALA A 197 35.19 -1.80 8.45
CA ALA A 197 35.22 -3.26 8.36
C ALA A 197 33.86 -3.89 7.97
N GLY A 198 33.08 -3.21 7.13
CA GLY A 198 31.78 -3.67 6.66
C GLY A 198 30.64 -3.53 7.68
N GLN A 199 30.83 -2.78 8.77
CA GLN A 199 29.82 -2.55 9.81
C GLN A 199 29.54 -1.06 9.98
N LEU A 200 28.33 -0.73 10.44
CA LEU A 200 27.98 0.63 10.84
C LEU A 200 28.69 1.00 12.13
N VAL A 201 29.37 2.14 12.11
CA VAL A 201 29.99 2.78 13.27
C VAL A 201 29.38 4.18 13.44
N ALA A 202 29.01 4.51 14.67
CA ALA A 202 28.51 5.81 15.07
C ALA A 202 29.53 6.50 15.98
N ASP A 203 30.01 7.67 15.55
CA ASP A 203 30.85 8.54 16.37
C ASP A 203 29.94 9.42 17.23
N CYS A 204 30.04 9.33 18.56
CA CYS A 204 29.14 9.95 19.51
C CYS A 204 29.80 11.07 20.32
N GLU A 205 28.97 11.88 20.98
CA GLU A 205 29.43 12.87 21.96
C GLU A 205 30.36 12.26 23.03
N GLY A 206 31.31 13.06 23.50
CA GLY A 206 32.30 12.61 24.49
C GLY A 206 33.38 11.68 23.93
N GLY A 207 33.47 11.51 22.60
CA GLY A 207 34.47 10.64 21.95
C GLY A 207 34.14 9.15 22.04
N MET A 208 32.93 8.81 22.46
CA MET A 208 32.44 7.43 22.42
C MET A 208 32.23 6.98 20.98
N VAL A 209 32.55 5.73 20.69
CA VAL A 209 32.29 5.08 19.41
C VAL A 209 31.35 3.91 19.68
N ALA A 210 30.23 3.85 18.97
CA ALA A 210 29.21 2.83 19.13
C ALA A 210 28.97 2.05 17.83
N GLN A 211 28.50 0.81 17.99
CA GLN A 211 27.98 -0.02 16.91
C GLN A 211 26.52 -0.34 17.20
N LEU A 212 25.81 -0.91 16.23
CA LEU A 212 24.48 -1.46 16.45
C LEU A 212 24.56 -2.63 17.45
N ALA A 213 23.64 -2.68 18.42
CA ALA A 213 23.53 -3.81 19.35
C ALA A 213 23.21 -5.14 18.65
N LYS A 214 22.71 -5.07 17.41
CA LYS A 214 22.57 -6.22 16.52
C LYS A 214 23.20 -5.86 15.16
N PRO A 215 24.47 -6.22 14.92
CA PRO A 215 25.18 -5.87 13.68
C PRO A 215 24.46 -6.29 12.39
N ALA A 216 23.74 -7.42 12.42
CA ALA A 216 22.96 -7.92 11.29
C ALA A 216 21.79 -7.01 10.86
N GLN A 217 21.44 -5.99 11.66
CA GLN A 217 20.46 -4.99 11.25
C GLN A 217 21.01 -4.06 10.18
N PHE A 218 22.33 -3.89 10.07
CA PHE A 218 22.93 -3.17 8.96
C PHE A 218 22.78 -3.96 7.66
N ARG A 219 22.23 -3.31 6.62
CA ARG A 219 21.95 -3.92 5.31
C ARG A 219 22.72 -3.30 4.16
N GLY A 220 23.19 -2.06 4.31
CA GLY A 220 23.98 -1.40 3.29
C GLY A 220 24.04 0.11 3.48
N PHE A 221 24.68 0.79 2.54
CA PHE A 221 24.82 2.24 2.53
C PHE A 221 24.96 2.76 1.10
N GLN A 222 24.78 4.06 0.93
CA GLN A 222 25.11 4.78 -0.29
C GLN A 222 26.18 5.85 -0.02
N GLY A 223 26.91 6.25 -1.05
CA GLY A 223 27.95 7.27 -0.97
C GLY A 223 29.29 6.72 -0.47
N ASP A 224 30.10 7.59 0.12
CA ASP A 224 31.43 7.24 0.63
C ASP A 224 31.32 6.53 2.00
N ALA A 225 32.10 5.47 2.22
CA ALA A 225 32.04 4.72 3.47
C ALA A 225 32.40 5.57 4.71
N SER A 226 33.28 6.57 4.57
CA SER A 226 33.67 7.45 5.68
C SER A 226 32.61 8.50 6.02
N GLN A 227 31.72 8.80 5.06
CA GLN A 227 30.63 9.77 5.19
C GLN A 227 29.45 9.33 4.30
N PRO A 228 28.72 8.27 4.67
CA PRO A 228 27.65 7.72 3.85
C PRO A 228 26.50 8.72 3.72
N SER A 229 25.93 8.82 2.52
CA SER A 229 24.77 9.69 2.25
C SER A 229 23.45 9.02 2.65
N ALA A 230 23.45 7.69 2.74
CA ALA A 230 22.32 6.91 3.23
C ALA A 230 22.81 5.63 3.91
N ILE A 231 22.14 5.20 4.98
CA ILE A 231 22.45 3.97 5.72
C ILE A 231 21.17 3.14 5.81
N LEU A 232 21.18 1.96 5.21
CA LEU A 232 20.06 1.04 5.18
C LEU A 232 20.15 0.06 6.35
N LEU A 233 19.10 0.04 7.15
CA LEU A 233 18.92 -0.84 8.30
C LEU A 233 17.65 -1.68 8.11
N ALA A 234 17.54 -2.79 8.84
CA ALA A 234 16.33 -3.62 8.85
C ALA A 234 15.99 -4.15 10.26
N ASN A 235 14.70 -4.14 10.57
CA ASN A 235 14.14 -4.76 11.76
C ASN A 235 12.79 -5.40 11.44
N HIS A 236 12.56 -6.65 11.87
CA HIS A 236 11.34 -7.42 11.55
C HIS A 236 11.01 -7.48 10.05
N ASN A 237 12.04 -7.65 9.21
CA ASN A 237 11.95 -7.67 7.73
C ASN A 237 11.43 -6.38 7.08
N LEU A 238 11.29 -5.29 7.84
CA LEU A 238 11.05 -3.96 7.30
C LEU A 238 12.34 -3.14 7.36
N HIS A 239 12.56 -2.35 6.31
CA HIS A 239 13.73 -1.49 6.21
C HIS A 239 13.47 -0.08 6.73
N LEU A 240 14.55 0.56 7.17
CA LEU A 240 14.61 1.99 7.42
C LEU A 240 15.94 2.54 6.91
N GLU A 241 15.91 3.72 6.33
CA GLU A 241 17.08 4.39 5.77
C GLU A 241 17.33 5.70 6.50
N ILE A 242 18.52 5.83 7.10
CA ILE A 242 18.98 7.11 7.67
C ILE A 242 19.62 7.90 6.52
N GLN A 243 19.02 9.02 6.13
CA GLN A 243 19.56 9.89 5.09
C GLN A 243 20.40 11.01 5.69
N VAL A 244 21.61 11.19 5.18
CA VAL A 244 22.61 12.14 5.71
C VAL A 244 23.00 13.13 4.62
N ASP A 245 22.84 14.40 4.92
CA ASP A 245 23.23 15.52 4.06
C ASP A 245 23.44 16.78 4.90
N ARG A 246 24.70 17.17 5.14
CA ARG A 246 25.02 18.35 5.95
C ARG A 246 24.73 19.68 5.24
N MET A 247 24.49 19.65 3.93
CA MET A 247 24.16 20.84 3.15
C MET A 247 22.65 21.07 3.03
N ASP A 248 21.84 20.08 3.41
CA ASP A 248 20.39 20.18 3.48
C ASP A 248 19.93 21.12 4.61
N SER A 249 18.76 21.75 4.43
CA SER A 249 18.20 22.69 5.41
C SER A 249 17.92 22.08 6.78
N VAL A 250 17.52 20.81 6.84
CA VAL A 250 17.32 20.06 8.09
C VAL A 250 18.65 19.43 8.52
N GLY A 251 19.31 18.72 7.61
CA GLY A 251 20.55 18.00 7.92
C GLY A 251 21.69 18.91 8.41
N GLY A 252 21.78 20.15 7.93
CA GLY A 252 22.74 21.15 8.42
C GLY A 252 22.52 21.58 9.88
N THR A 253 21.32 21.39 10.42
CA THR A 253 20.99 21.66 11.83
C THR A 253 21.13 20.42 12.72
N HIS A 254 21.17 19.23 12.13
CA HIS A 254 21.31 17.96 12.85
C HIS A 254 22.78 17.66 13.18
N LYS A 255 23.08 17.23 14.41
CA LYS A 255 24.46 16.94 14.87
C LYS A 255 25.22 15.98 13.94
N ALA A 256 24.57 14.86 13.60
CA ALA A 256 25.08 13.86 12.66
C ALA A 256 24.87 14.17 11.16
N GLY A 257 24.26 15.30 10.80
CA GLY A 257 23.92 15.58 9.41
C GLY A 257 22.67 14.87 8.88
N VAL A 258 21.87 14.23 9.73
CA VAL A 258 20.68 13.47 9.31
C VAL A 258 19.61 14.45 8.83
N LYS A 259 19.18 14.30 7.57
CA LYS A 259 18.10 15.10 6.98
C LYS A 259 16.73 14.42 7.06
N ASP A 260 16.70 13.09 7.11
CA ASP A 260 15.47 12.31 7.20
C ASP A 260 15.74 10.87 7.67
N VAL A 261 14.67 10.19 8.08
CA VAL A 261 14.61 8.74 8.22
C VAL A 261 13.48 8.24 7.32
N VAL A 262 13.80 7.50 6.26
CA VAL A 262 12.80 6.93 5.34
C VAL A 262 12.44 5.53 5.81
N LEU A 263 11.14 5.26 5.96
CA LEU A 263 10.63 3.95 6.38
C LEU A 263 10.09 3.17 5.19
N GLU A 264 10.44 1.89 5.11
CA GLU A 264 9.64 0.94 4.33
C GLU A 264 8.30 0.74 5.06
N SER A 265 7.19 0.98 4.37
CA SER A 265 5.87 1.09 4.99
C SER A 265 4.78 0.34 4.22
N ALA A 266 4.16 0.94 3.20
CA ALA A 266 3.10 0.29 2.43
C ALA A 266 3.66 -0.85 1.57
N ILE A 267 3.89 -2.01 2.19
CA ILE A 267 4.47 -3.20 1.52
C ILE A 267 3.51 -3.80 0.49
N SER A 268 2.21 -3.52 0.62
CA SER A 268 1.22 -3.85 -0.40
C SER A 268 0.19 -2.73 -0.54
N THR A 269 -0.41 -2.65 -1.72
CA THR A 269 -1.50 -1.72 -2.03
C THR A 269 -2.58 -2.47 -2.80
N ILE A 270 -3.83 -2.33 -2.37
CA ILE A 270 -5.01 -2.74 -3.13
C ILE A 270 -5.43 -1.55 -4.01
N GLN A 271 -5.28 -1.72 -5.31
CA GLN A 271 -5.80 -0.80 -6.32
C GLN A 271 -7.28 -1.13 -6.56
N ASP A 272 -8.14 -0.38 -5.90
CA ASP A 272 -9.53 -0.72 -5.73
C ASP A 272 -10.38 -0.35 -6.95
N CYS A 273 -11.21 -1.31 -7.38
CA CYS A 273 -12.16 -1.20 -8.48
C CYS A 273 -13.62 -1.31 -8.01
N GLU A 274 -13.85 -1.37 -6.69
CA GLU A 274 -15.11 -1.69 -6.04
C GLU A 274 -15.60 -0.47 -5.22
N ASP A 275 -15.47 -0.50 -3.90
CA ASP A 275 -16.22 0.37 -2.98
C ASP A 275 -15.74 1.83 -2.96
N SER A 276 -14.47 2.08 -3.30
CA SER A 276 -13.94 3.45 -3.37
C SER A 276 -14.10 4.11 -4.74
N VAL A 277 -14.72 3.41 -5.72
CA VAL A 277 -14.88 3.86 -7.10
C VAL A 277 -16.36 3.98 -7.49
N ALA A 278 -16.70 5.02 -8.24
CA ALA A 278 -17.96 5.08 -9.00
C ALA A 278 -17.67 4.76 -10.47
N ALA A 279 -17.95 3.52 -10.89
CA ALA A 279 -17.81 3.10 -12.28
C ALA A 279 -19.02 2.29 -12.74
N VAL A 280 -19.93 2.95 -13.48
CA VAL A 280 -21.28 2.42 -13.76
C VAL A 280 -21.50 2.08 -15.23
N ASP A 281 -20.61 2.50 -16.12
CA ASP A 281 -20.69 2.21 -17.56
C ASP A 281 -19.34 1.84 -18.18
N ALA A 282 -19.33 1.63 -19.50
CA ALA A 282 -18.14 1.21 -20.21
C ALA A 282 -17.03 2.28 -20.24
N ALA A 283 -17.37 3.57 -20.22
CA ALA A 283 -16.37 4.63 -20.18
C ALA A 283 -15.65 4.64 -18.83
N ASP A 284 -16.40 4.56 -17.73
CA ASP A 284 -15.82 4.49 -16.39
C ASP A 284 -14.96 3.23 -16.20
N LYS A 285 -15.45 2.05 -16.66
CA LYS A 285 -14.69 0.80 -16.57
C LYS A 285 -13.43 0.84 -17.43
N THR A 286 -13.47 1.49 -18.60
CA THR A 286 -12.28 1.66 -19.44
C THR A 286 -11.23 2.51 -18.73
N LEU A 287 -11.61 3.61 -18.07
CA LEU A 287 -10.68 4.41 -17.24
C LEU A 287 -10.05 3.58 -16.12
N VAL A 288 -10.86 2.82 -15.38
CA VAL A 288 -10.38 1.89 -14.34
C VAL A 288 -9.29 0.96 -14.90
N TYR A 289 -9.55 0.34 -16.05
CA TYR A 289 -8.61 -0.60 -16.66
C TYR A 289 -7.38 0.06 -17.27
N GLN A 290 -7.50 1.28 -17.79
CA GLN A 290 -6.36 2.06 -18.30
C GLN A 290 -5.36 2.38 -17.20
N ASN A 291 -5.83 2.87 -16.05
CA ASN A 291 -4.95 3.15 -14.91
C ASN A 291 -4.29 1.87 -14.38
N TRP A 292 -5.05 0.77 -14.30
CA TRP A 292 -4.48 -0.53 -13.93
C TRP A 292 -3.42 -1.01 -14.91
N LEU A 293 -3.68 -0.89 -16.23
CA LEU A 293 -2.72 -1.26 -17.27
C LEU A 293 -1.42 -0.45 -17.16
N GLY A 294 -1.52 0.87 -16.93
CA GLY A 294 -0.36 1.73 -16.74
C GLY A 294 0.49 1.33 -15.54
N LEU A 295 -0.14 0.94 -14.42
CA LEU A 295 0.58 0.39 -13.26
C LEU A 295 1.30 -0.92 -13.61
N MET A 296 0.63 -1.83 -14.31
CA MET A 296 1.21 -3.13 -14.68
C MET A 296 2.36 -3.00 -15.68
N ARG A 297 2.34 -1.97 -16.53
CA ARG A 297 3.42 -1.65 -17.48
C ARG A 297 4.55 -0.82 -16.88
N GLY A 298 4.31 -0.17 -15.74
CA GLY A 298 5.29 0.73 -15.13
C GLY A 298 5.32 2.13 -15.75
N ASP A 299 4.33 2.50 -16.56
CA ASP A 299 4.30 3.76 -17.35
C ASP A 299 3.08 4.65 -17.04
N LEU A 300 2.39 4.41 -15.92
CA LEU A 300 1.39 5.34 -15.43
C LEU A 300 2.04 6.66 -15.03
N GLU A 301 1.51 7.76 -15.56
CA GLU A 301 1.95 9.12 -15.25
C GLU A 301 0.74 10.04 -15.08
N GLU A 302 0.85 11.04 -14.19
CA GLU A 302 -0.19 12.06 -14.00
C GLU A 302 0.46 13.43 -13.78
N SER A 303 -0.03 14.46 -14.47
CA SER A 303 0.46 15.84 -14.36
C SER A 303 -0.52 16.75 -13.63
N PHE A 304 -0.04 17.54 -12.69
CA PHE A 304 -0.87 18.47 -11.90
C PHE A 304 -0.14 19.77 -11.56
N GLU A 305 -0.89 20.84 -11.32
CA GLU A 305 -0.36 22.14 -10.92
C GLU A 305 -0.12 22.21 -9.40
N LYS A 306 1.09 22.64 -9.00
CA LYS A 306 1.43 22.92 -7.60
C LYS A 306 2.33 24.16 -7.53
N GLY A 307 1.84 25.22 -6.89
CA GLY A 307 2.62 26.45 -6.72
C GLY A 307 2.90 27.21 -8.03
N GLY A 308 2.04 27.05 -9.05
CA GLY A 308 2.20 27.67 -10.37
C GLY A 308 3.20 26.95 -11.29
N GLN A 309 3.56 25.71 -10.95
CA GLN A 309 4.38 24.83 -11.77
C GLN A 309 3.63 23.53 -12.03
N THR A 310 3.70 23.05 -13.27
CA THR A 310 3.27 21.70 -13.63
C THR A 310 4.28 20.69 -13.11
N LEU A 311 3.81 19.72 -12.32
CA LEU A 311 4.58 18.58 -11.84
C LEU A 311 4.01 17.30 -12.45
N THR A 312 4.89 16.44 -12.95
CA THR A 312 4.54 15.10 -13.43
C THR A 312 4.97 14.09 -12.40
N ARG A 313 4.08 13.15 -12.06
CA ARG A 313 4.36 12.03 -11.17
C ARG A 313 4.34 10.73 -11.97
N SER A 314 5.32 9.88 -11.73
CA SER A 314 5.44 8.51 -12.25
C SER A 314 5.63 7.53 -11.09
N LEU A 315 5.65 6.23 -11.42
CA LEU A 315 6.23 5.18 -10.57
C LEU A 315 7.73 5.40 -10.34
#